data_AF-A0A176RXL5-F1
#
_entry.id   AF-A0A176RXL5-F1
#
_cell.length_a   1.000
_cell.length_b   1.000
_cell.length_c   1.000
_cell.angle_alpha   90.00
_cell.angle_beta   90.00
_cell.angle_gamma   90.00
#
_symmetry.space_group_name_H-M   'P 1'
#
loop_
_entity.id
_entity.type
_entity.pdbx_description
1 polymer ?
#
loop_
_entity_poly.entity_id
_entity_poly.type
_entity_poly.pdbx_seq_one_letter_code
_entity_poly.pdbx_strand_id
1 'polypeptide(L)'
;DMPVPTSQRGRVFLGELKVYTRFPLGLFHAWSYIHLDTSTLVYPQPLGHRNLPLGQQSQNTGEGSPHYTGGEDFIGYRDYNVGDSPRHIDWKAVARGRNWMIKQFGGMSAAQVWLTWDDVSMLKNLEAALSQLCLWILVAESQGAQYGLKIPTCSFEPNSGEQHRELCLQALALYALP
;
A
#
# COMPACT_ATOMS: atom_id res chain seq x y z
N ASP A 1 -23.14 -1.93 -1.48
CA ASP A 1 -22.02 -1.48 -0.65
C ASP A 1 -22.34 -0.16 0.04
N MET A 2 -22.11 -0.08 1.36
CA MET A 2 -22.28 1.15 2.16
C MET A 2 -20.87 1.66 2.53
N PRO A 3 -20.39 2.76 1.94
CA PRO A 3 -19.06 3.27 2.26
C PRO A 3 -19.04 3.85 3.69
N VAL A 4 -18.01 3.49 4.45
CA VAL A 4 -17.72 4.09 5.77
C VAL A 4 -16.57 5.06 5.57
N PRO A 5 -16.83 6.37 5.38
CA PRO A 5 -15.76 7.34 5.18
C PRO A 5 -14.95 7.47 6.47
N THR A 6 -13.63 7.37 6.36
CA THR A 6 -12.70 7.53 7.47
C THR A 6 -11.79 8.73 7.19
N SER A 7 -11.53 9.55 8.21
CA SER A 7 -10.67 10.74 8.09
C SER A 7 -9.36 10.60 8.87
N GLN A 8 -9.20 9.53 9.65
CA GLN A 8 -8.03 9.27 10.48
C GLN A 8 -7.56 7.84 10.27
N ARG A 9 -6.24 7.64 10.32
CA ARG A 9 -5.63 6.31 10.30
C ARG A 9 -5.88 5.58 11.62
N GLY A 10 -5.67 4.26 11.61
CA GLY A 10 -5.71 3.43 12.81
C GLY A 10 -6.87 2.44 12.81
N ARG A 11 -7.10 1.81 13.96
CA ARG A 11 -8.20 0.87 14.13
C ARG A 11 -9.52 1.62 14.24
N VAL A 12 -10.41 1.36 13.29
CA VAL A 12 -11.77 1.90 13.26
C VAL A 12 -12.75 0.78 13.60
N PHE A 13 -13.54 1.00 14.64
CA PHE A 13 -14.62 0.10 15.05
C PHE A 13 -15.91 0.52 14.34
N LEU A 14 -16.61 -0.44 13.74
CA LEU A 14 -17.88 -0.18 13.07
C LEU A 14 -19.00 0.17 14.07
N GLY A 15 -18.88 -0.28 15.31
CA GLY A 15 -19.78 0.07 16.40
C GLY A 15 -21.19 -0.46 16.18
N GLU A 16 -22.18 0.40 16.39
CA GLU A 16 -23.60 0.05 16.37
C GLU A 16 -24.26 0.50 15.07
N LEU A 17 -24.85 -0.45 14.35
CA LEU A 17 -25.63 -0.18 13.15
C LEU A 17 -27.12 -0.22 13.46
N LYS A 18 -27.81 0.87 13.13
CA LYS A 18 -29.27 0.91 13.19
C LYS A 18 -29.85 0.45 11.85
N VAL A 19 -30.54 -0.69 11.87
CA VAL A 19 -31.29 -1.17 10.70
C VAL A 19 -32.77 -0.86 10.92
N TYR A 20 -33.44 -0.39 9.87
CA TYR A 20 -34.88 -0.17 9.90
C TYR A 20 -35.54 -0.72 8.64
N THR A 21 -36.80 -1.12 8.77
CA THR A 21 -37.64 -1.56 7.67
C THR A 21 -39.04 -0.99 7.82
N ARG A 22 -39.69 -0.74 6.68
CA ARG A 22 -41.12 -0.42 6.59
C ARG A 22 -41.91 -1.50 5.84
N PHE A 23 -41.28 -2.63 5.55
CA PHE A 23 -41.89 -3.72 4.78
C PHE A 23 -43.02 -4.41 5.58
N PRO A 24 -44.09 -4.91 4.93
CA PRO A 24 -44.38 -4.81 3.49
C PRO A 24 -45.16 -3.57 3.06
N LEU A 25 -46.00 -3.01 3.93
CA LEU A 25 -47.00 -2.00 3.53
C LEU A 25 -46.56 -0.54 3.72
N GLY A 26 -45.41 -0.29 4.36
CA GLY A 26 -44.93 1.08 4.58
C GLY A 26 -45.55 1.79 5.79
N LEU A 27 -46.53 1.18 6.47
CA LEU A 27 -47.39 1.82 7.48
C LEU A 27 -46.71 2.03 8.84
N PHE A 28 -45.74 1.18 9.18
CA PHE A 28 -45.02 1.21 10.45
C PHE A 28 -43.51 1.08 10.22
N HIS A 29 -42.72 1.48 11.23
CA HIS A 29 -41.28 1.25 11.24
C HIS A 29 -40.96 0.17 12.26
N ALA A 30 -40.26 -0.88 11.81
CA ALA A 30 -39.51 -1.75 12.69
C ALA A 30 -38.04 -1.35 12.61
N TRP A 31 -37.35 -1.28 13.75
CA TRP A 31 -35.92 -1.02 13.80
C TRP A 31 -35.25 -1.96 14.80
N SER A 32 -33.96 -2.21 14.60
CA SER A 32 -33.11 -2.95 15.51
C SER A 32 -31.70 -2.38 15.47
N TYR A 33 -30.98 -2.51 16.57
CA TYR A 33 -29.57 -2.20 16.67
C TYR A 33 -28.75 -3.48 16.54
N ILE A 34 -27.76 -3.44 15.66
CA ILE A 34 -26.78 -4.51 15.47
C ILE A 34 -25.46 -4.00 16.03
N HIS A 35 -24.98 -4.61 17.09
CA HIS A 35 -23.64 -4.36 17.61
C HIS A 35 -22.64 -5.19 16.81
N LEU A 36 -21.77 -4.53 16.06
CA LEU A 36 -20.67 -5.16 15.33
C LEU A 36 -19.39 -5.01 16.14
N ASP A 37 -18.94 -6.10 16.74
CA ASP A 37 -17.61 -6.17 17.37
C ASP A 37 -16.53 -6.46 16.32
N THR A 38 -16.56 -5.69 15.23
CA THR A 38 -15.63 -5.82 14.10
C THR A 38 -14.90 -4.50 13.94
N SER A 39 -13.58 -4.61 13.80
CA SER A 39 -12.70 -3.48 13.52
C SER A 39 -12.00 -3.67 12.18
N THR A 40 -11.65 -2.56 11.55
CA THR A 40 -10.79 -2.53 10.37
C THR A 40 -9.63 -1.59 10.60
N LEU A 41 -8.52 -1.81 9.89
CA LEU A 41 -7.34 -0.97 9.99
C LEU A 41 -7.29 -0.02 8.81
N VAL A 42 -7.29 1.28 9.10
CA VAL A 42 -7.19 2.35 8.11
C VAL A 42 -5.73 2.78 7.99
N TYR A 43 -5.15 2.64 6.81
CA TYR A 43 -3.78 3.08 6.53
C TYR A 43 -3.71 4.61 6.38
N PRO A 44 -2.53 5.23 6.59
CA PRO A 44 -2.34 6.64 6.30
C PRO A 44 -2.68 6.95 4.85
N GLN A 45 -3.22 8.14 4.58
CA GLN A 45 -3.47 8.57 3.21
C GLN A 45 -2.12 8.72 2.47
N PRO A 46 -1.92 8.12 1.28
CA PRO A 46 -0.68 8.24 0.54
C PRO A 46 -0.60 9.63 -0.10
N LEU A 47 -0.12 10.61 0.65
CA LEU A 47 -0.03 12.00 0.24
C LEU A 47 1.36 12.55 0.53
N GLY A 48 1.93 13.23 -0.46
CA GLY A 48 3.28 13.74 -0.40
C GLY A 48 3.70 14.38 -1.70
N HIS A 49 4.80 15.15 -1.65
CA HIS A 49 5.36 15.84 -2.82
C HIS A 49 6.81 15.45 -3.08
N ARG A 50 7.36 14.56 -2.27
CA ARG A 50 8.76 14.16 -2.38
C ARG A 50 8.90 12.88 -3.18
N ASN A 51 9.93 12.87 -4.01
CA ASN A 51 10.34 11.69 -4.74
C ASN A 51 10.86 10.63 -3.78
N LEU A 52 10.75 9.36 -4.18
CA LEU A 52 11.32 8.23 -3.47
C LEU A 52 12.83 8.48 -3.28
N PRO A 53 13.39 8.30 -2.07
CA PRO A 53 14.82 8.38 -1.87
C PRO A 53 15.48 7.14 -2.50
N LEU A 54 15.62 7.13 -3.83
CA LEU A 54 16.43 6.15 -4.55
C LEU A 54 17.86 6.31 -4.02
N GLY A 55 18.34 5.29 -3.30
CA GLY A 55 19.52 5.41 -2.46
C GLY A 55 20.72 6.01 -3.19
N GLN A 56 21.33 7.02 -2.60
CA GLN A 56 22.69 7.46 -2.91
C GLN A 56 23.77 6.41 -2.54
N GLN A 57 23.41 5.13 -2.40
CA GLN A 57 24.29 4.05 -1.94
C GLN A 57 24.68 3.06 -3.06
N SER A 58 24.78 3.55 -4.30
CA SER A 58 25.67 2.94 -5.31
C SER A 58 26.83 3.89 -5.61
N GLN A 59 27.59 4.24 -4.58
CA GLN A 59 28.94 4.76 -4.74
C GLN A 59 29.94 3.71 -4.28
N ASN A 60 29.95 2.54 -4.93
CA ASN A 60 31.19 1.77 -5.05
C ASN A 60 31.12 0.70 -6.14
N THR A 61 31.20 1.09 -7.41
CA THR A 61 32.09 0.47 -8.42
C THR A 61 32.00 1.22 -9.75
N GLY A 62 33.15 1.70 -10.21
CA GLY A 62 33.55 1.86 -11.62
C GLY A 62 32.56 2.45 -12.63
N GLU A 63 32.88 3.67 -13.09
CA GLU A 63 32.70 4.18 -14.45
C GLU A 63 31.51 3.63 -15.26
N GLY A 64 30.47 4.46 -15.38
CA GLY A 64 29.42 4.27 -16.38
C GLY A 64 28.13 4.92 -15.93
N SER A 65 27.94 6.19 -16.28
CA SER A 65 26.64 6.85 -16.17
C SER A 65 25.62 6.07 -17.02
N PRO A 66 24.52 5.53 -16.48
CA PRO A 66 23.38 5.18 -17.30
C PRO A 66 22.45 6.38 -17.32
N HIS A 67 22.26 6.89 -18.54
CA HIS A 67 21.15 7.72 -18.92
C HIS A 67 19.83 7.25 -18.28
N TYR A 68 19.15 8.19 -17.63
CA TYR A 68 17.74 8.07 -17.31
C TYR A 68 16.96 8.20 -18.63
N THR A 69 16.60 7.06 -19.23
CA THR A 69 15.66 7.00 -20.34
C THR A 69 14.56 6.03 -19.97
N GLY A 70 13.32 6.56 -19.96
CA GLY A 70 12.12 5.78 -19.73
C GLY A 70 12.03 4.60 -20.70
N GLY A 71 11.77 3.44 -20.12
CA GLY A 71 11.59 2.17 -20.80
C GLY A 71 11.17 1.14 -19.76
N GLU A 72 9.87 1.01 -19.57
CA GLU A 72 9.26 -0.05 -18.76
C GLU A 72 9.49 -1.39 -19.47
N ASP A 73 10.59 -2.06 -19.14
CA ASP A 73 10.91 -3.34 -19.75
C ASP A 73 10.06 -4.46 -19.15
N PHE A 74 9.06 -4.90 -19.93
CA PHE A 74 8.29 -6.11 -19.67
C PHE A 74 9.21 -7.33 -19.63
N ILE A 75 9.32 -8.03 -18.49
CA ILE A 75 10.21 -9.20 -18.35
C ILE A 75 9.49 -10.52 -18.63
N GLY A 76 8.16 -10.55 -18.55
CA GLY A 76 7.42 -11.78 -18.84
C GLY A 76 6.10 -11.91 -18.12
N TYR A 77 5.60 -13.14 -18.16
CA TYR A 77 4.35 -13.55 -17.54
C TYR A 77 4.65 -14.56 -16.44
N ARG A 78 3.98 -14.41 -15.30
CA ARG A 78 3.93 -15.44 -14.25
C ARG A 78 2.48 -15.86 -14.04
N ASP A 79 2.27 -17.11 -13.65
CA ASP A 79 0.97 -17.61 -13.18
C ASP A 79 0.49 -16.83 -11.95
N TYR A 80 -0.79 -16.49 -11.97
CA TYR A 80 -1.48 -15.79 -10.89
C TYR A 80 -1.53 -16.66 -9.64
N ASN A 81 -1.04 -16.10 -8.53
CA ASN A 81 -1.28 -16.64 -7.21
C ASN A 81 -2.37 -15.84 -6.51
N VAL A 82 -3.13 -16.52 -5.66
CA VAL A 82 -4.12 -15.89 -4.78
C VAL A 82 -3.39 -14.89 -3.86
N GLY A 83 -3.70 -13.61 -4.03
CA GLY A 83 -3.02 -12.47 -3.40
C GLY A 83 -2.48 -11.46 -4.42
N ASP A 84 -2.14 -11.90 -5.63
CA ASP A 84 -1.60 -11.00 -6.63
C ASP A 84 -2.62 -9.91 -7.05
N SER A 85 -2.16 -8.66 -7.13
CA SER A 85 -3.02 -7.50 -7.40
C SER A 85 -3.73 -7.60 -8.75
N PRO A 86 -5.07 -7.42 -8.81
CA PRO A 86 -5.85 -7.55 -10.05
C PRO A 86 -5.44 -6.57 -11.15
N ARG A 87 -4.73 -5.49 -10.81
CA ARG A 87 -4.26 -4.47 -11.75
C ARG A 87 -3.17 -4.98 -12.69
N HIS A 88 -2.46 -6.04 -12.30
CA HIS A 88 -1.36 -6.59 -13.08
C HIS A 88 -1.77 -7.83 -13.90
N ILE A 89 -3.04 -8.23 -13.82
CA ILE A 89 -3.59 -9.34 -14.61
C ILE A 89 -3.58 -8.95 -16.10
N ASP A 90 -2.99 -9.81 -16.93
CA ASP A 90 -3.14 -9.68 -18.38
C ASP A 90 -4.52 -10.21 -18.79
N TRP A 91 -5.50 -9.31 -18.73
CA TRP A 91 -6.87 -9.60 -19.14
C TRP A 91 -6.98 -10.06 -20.60
N LYS A 92 -6.02 -9.72 -21.49
CA LYS A 92 -6.01 -10.24 -22.87
C LYS A 92 -5.61 -11.71 -22.92
N ALA A 93 -4.77 -12.16 -21.99
CA ALA A 93 -4.39 -13.57 -21.89
C ALA A 93 -5.53 -14.40 -21.27
N VAL A 94 -6.18 -13.87 -20.22
CA VAL A 94 -7.37 -14.47 -19.58
C VAL A 94 -8.51 -14.62 -20.58
N ALA A 95 -8.80 -13.59 -21.38
CA ALA A 95 -9.86 -13.62 -22.40
C ALA A 95 -9.62 -14.64 -23.52
N ARG A 96 -8.38 -15.13 -23.70
CA ARG A 96 -8.01 -16.14 -24.70
C ARG A 96 -8.01 -17.57 -24.12
N GLY A 97 -8.55 -17.77 -22.92
CA GLY A 97 -8.64 -19.09 -22.27
C GLY A 97 -7.31 -19.65 -21.77
N ARG A 98 -6.29 -18.79 -21.60
CA ARG A 98 -5.02 -19.18 -20.97
C ARG A 98 -5.10 -18.98 -19.45
N ASN A 99 -4.25 -19.68 -18.70
CA ASN A 99 -4.15 -19.49 -17.25
C ASN A 99 -3.99 -18.01 -16.89
N TRP A 100 -4.52 -17.63 -15.72
CA TRP A 100 -4.39 -16.29 -15.16
C TRP A 100 -2.91 -15.91 -15.11
N MET A 101 -2.51 -14.93 -15.91
CA MET A 101 -1.12 -14.49 -16.04
C MET A 101 -1.00 -13.04 -15.61
N ILE A 102 0.08 -12.73 -14.90
CA ILE A 102 0.41 -11.39 -14.42
C ILE A 102 1.57 -10.85 -15.24
N LYS A 103 1.45 -9.60 -15.70
CA LYS A 103 2.55 -8.87 -16.34
C LYS A 103 3.61 -8.53 -15.32
N GLN A 104 4.82 -9.07 -15.50
CA GLN A 104 5.99 -8.67 -14.75
C GLN A 104 6.74 -7.57 -15.50
N PHE A 105 6.98 -6.45 -14.81
CA PHE A 105 7.82 -5.36 -15.27
C PHE A 105 9.15 -5.41 -14.53
N GLY A 106 10.25 -5.21 -15.24
CA GLY A 106 11.60 -5.31 -14.72
C GLY A 106 12.27 -3.99 -14.58
N GLY A 107 12.50 -3.60 -13.35
CA GLY A 107 13.55 -2.63 -13.03
C GLY A 107 14.89 -3.35 -12.94
N MET A 108 15.84 -2.95 -13.79
CA MET A 108 17.27 -3.26 -13.70
C MET A 108 17.80 -3.09 -12.27
N SER A 109 18.49 -4.12 -11.77
CA SER A 109 19.17 -4.23 -10.46
C SER A 109 18.26 -3.92 -9.27
N ALA A 110 18.18 -4.83 -8.29
CA ALA A 110 17.42 -4.63 -7.06
C ALA A 110 17.99 -3.42 -6.28
N ALA A 111 17.57 -2.21 -6.64
CA ALA A 111 17.88 -1.00 -5.92
C ALA A 111 17.15 -1.11 -4.59
N GLN A 112 17.89 -1.45 -3.55
CA GLN A 112 17.37 -1.49 -2.19
C GLN A 112 17.21 -0.05 -1.71
N VAL A 113 15.99 0.29 -1.32
CA VAL A 113 15.64 1.62 -0.83
C VAL A 113 15.39 1.54 0.67
N TRP A 114 16.07 2.38 1.45
CA TRP A 114 15.74 2.55 2.86
C TRP A 114 14.81 3.74 3.02
N LEU A 115 13.63 3.50 3.58
CA LEU A 115 12.67 4.53 3.95
C LEU A 115 12.83 4.80 5.44
N THR A 116 13.52 5.88 5.79
CA THR A 116 13.84 6.19 7.18
C THR A 116 13.02 7.36 7.71
N TRP A 117 12.83 7.40 9.03
CA TRP A 117 12.21 8.55 9.70
C TRP A 117 13.01 9.85 9.48
N ASP A 118 14.32 9.76 9.32
CA ASP A 118 15.19 10.91 9.07
C ASP A 118 14.88 11.58 7.72
N ASP A 119 14.51 10.81 6.70
CA ASP A 119 14.14 11.33 5.38
C ASP A 119 12.85 12.19 5.41
N VAL A 120 12.01 11.97 6.41
CA VAL A 120 10.76 12.71 6.66
C VAL A 120 10.84 13.65 7.87
N SER A 121 11.95 13.67 8.60
CA SER A 121 12.13 14.47 9.83
C SER A 121 11.92 15.98 9.64
N MET A 122 12.22 16.47 8.44
CA MET A 122 12.01 17.85 8.01
C MET A 122 10.51 18.21 7.82
N LEU A 123 9.60 17.25 7.84
CA LEU A 123 8.16 17.47 7.94
C LEU A 123 7.79 17.67 9.41
N LYS A 124 7.32 18.88 9.77
CA LYS A 124 6.95 19.21 11.15
C LYS A 124 5.72 18.46 11.67
N ASN A 125 4.91 17.89 10.78
CA ASN A 125 3.68 17.18 11.13
C ASN A 125 3.88 15.66 10.99
N LEU A 126 3.61 14.93 12.07
CA LEU A 126 3.64 13.47 12.12
C LEU A 126 2.73 12.84 11.05
N GLU A 127 1.52 13.37 10.84
CA GLU A 127 0.61 12.86 9.80
C GLU A 127 1.20 12.99 8.41
N ALA A 128 1.88 14.11 8.13
CA ALA A 128 2.52 14.35 6.85
C ALA A 128 3.71 13.41 6.63
N ALA A 129 4.50 13.14 7.69
CA ALA A 129 5.59 12.18 7.64
C ALA A 129 5.08 10.76 7.33
N LEU A 130 4.02 10.31 8.01
CA LEU A 130 3.41 9.00 7.76
C LEU A 130 2.75 8.91 6.39
N SER A 131 2.09 9.98 5.94
CA SER A 131 1.48 10.05 4.61
C SER A 131 2.53 9.96 3.50
N GLN A 132 3.68 10.62 3.69
CA GLN A 132 4.81 10.58 2.76
C GLN A 132 5.48 9.20 2.74
N LEU A 133 5.67 8.56 3.90
CA LEU A 133 6.19 7.18 3.98
C LEU A 133 5.24 6.18 3.32
N CYS A 134 3.93 6.32 3.56
CA CYS A 134 2.91 5.51 2.90
C CYS A 134 2.97 5.65 1.38
N LEU A 135 3.07 6.89 0.88
CA LEU A 135 3.26 7.15 -0.54
C LEU A 135 4.51 6.45 -1.10
N TRP A 136 5.65 6.57 -0.40
CA TRP A 136 6.90 5.94 -0.83
C TRP A 136 6.84 4.41 -0.87
N ILE A 137 6.19 3.77 0.09
CA ILE A 137 5.97 2.31 0.09
C ILE A 137 5.18 1.91 -1.16
N LEU A 138 4.09 2.61 -1.46
CA LEU A 138 3.27 2.29 -2.64
C LEU A 138 4.02 2.52 -3.95
N VAL A 139 4.80 3.60 -4.03
CA VAL A 139 5.65 3.89 -5.20
C VAL A 139 6.72 2.80 -5.36
N ALA A 140 7.47 2.45 -4.32
CA ALA A 140 8.48 1.41 -4.34
C ALA A 140 7.89 0.04 -4.75
N GLU A 141 6.73 -0.32 -4.21
CA GLU A 141 6.02 -1.55 -4.57
C GLU A 141 5.61 -1.56 -6.05
N SER A 142 5.03 -0.46 -6.54
CA SER A 142 4.62 -0.34 -7.96
C SER A 142 5.79 -0.40 -8.94
N GLN A 143 6.99 -0.05 -8.48
CA GLN A 143 8.24 -0.13 -9.24
C GLN A 143 8.92 -1.50 -9.10
N GLY A 144 8.40 -2.39 -8.26
CA GLY A 144 9.01 -3.70 -7.97
C GLY A 144 10.36 -3.61 -7.23
N ALA A 145 10.62 -2.49 -6.55
CA ALA A 145 11.85 -2.29 -5.78
C ALA A 145 11.78 -3.00 -4.42
N GLN A 146 12.93 -3.42 -3.90
CA GLN A 146 13.04 -3.88 -2.51
C GLN A 146 13.18 -2.65 -1.61
N TYR A 147 12.37 -2.55 -0.55
CA TYR A 147 12.41 -1.42 0.36
C TYR A 147 12.43 -1.87 1.82
N GLY A 148 13.23 -1.20 2.65
CA GLY A 148 13.22 -1.35 4.10
C GLY A 148 12.53 -0.14 4.73
N LEU A 149 11.87 -0.34 5.87
CA LEU A 149 11.19 0.72 6.62
C LEU A 149 11.82 0.86 8.00
N LYS A 150 12.33 2.05 8.33
CA LYS A 150 12.86 2.39 9.66
C LYS A 150 12.07 3.54 10.24
N ILE A 151 11.21 3.24 11.21
CA ILE A 151 10.49 4.22 12.02
C ILE A 151 10.93 4.08 13.50
N PRO A 152 10.72 5.10 14.35
CA PRO A 152 11.26 5.09 15.71
C PRO A 152 10.86 3.89 16.57
N THR A 153 9.72 3.25 16.28
CA THR A 153 9.22 2.08 17.01
C THR A 153 9.59 0.74 16.40
N CYS A 154 9.89 0.66 15.09
CA CYS A 154 10.16 -0.61 14.41
C CYS A 154 11.01 -0.44 13.15
N SER A 155 11.75 -1.49 12.81
CA SER A 155 12.60 -1.59 11.63
C SER A 155 12.26 -2.87 10.87
N PHE A 156 12.04 -2.74 9.57
CA PHE A 156 11.84 -3.84 8.63
C PHE A 156 12.97 -3.84 7.62
N GLU A 157 13.62 -4.98 7.46
CA GLU A 157 14.69 -5.16 6.47
C GLU A 157 14.15 -5.02 5.03
N PRO A 158 15.01 -4.68 4.05
CA PRO A 158 14.60 -4.54 2.67
C PRO A 158 14.02 -5.85 2.14
N ASN A 159 12.75 -5.79 1.78
CA ASN A 159 12.02 -6.89 1.20
C ASN A 159 11.02 -6.34 0.18
N SER A 160 10.32 -7.22 -0.52
CA SER A 160 9.35 -6.87 -1.56
C SER A 160 8.16 -7.81 -1.52
N GLY A 161 7.01 -7.32 -2.00
CA GLY A 161 5.79 -8.11 -2.13
C GLY A 161 4.71 -7.73 -1.14
N GLU A 162 3.52 -8.29 -1.36
CA GLU A 162 2.31 -7.86 -0.69
C GLU A 162 2.35 -7.99 0.84
N GLN A 163 2.89 -9.11 1.36
CA GLN A 163 3.01 -9.31 2.80
C GLN A 163 3.89 -8.23 3.45
N HIS A 164 5.01 -7.88 2.80
CA HIS A 164 5.90 -6.84 3.29
C HIS A 164 5.25 -5.46 3.24
N ARG A 165 4.56 -5.17 2.12
CA ARG A 165 3.75 -3.95 1.96
C ARG A 165 2.72 -3.81 3.08
N GLU A 166 1.95 -4.86 3.35
CA GLU A 166 0.94 -4.87 4.40
C GLU A 166 1.57 -4.65 5.77
N LEU A 167 2.63 -5.37 6.13
CA LEU A 167 3.31 -5.19 7.41
C LEU A 167 3.82 -3.75 7.61
N CYS A 168 4.41 -3.16 6.57
CA CYS A 168 4.89 -1.78 6.60
C CYS A 168 3.72 -0.78 6.77
N LEU A 169 2.64 -0.93 5.99
CA LEU A 169 1.46 -0.06 6.09
C LEU A 169 0.73 -0.20 7.43
N GLN A 170 0.65 -1.42 7.97
CA GLN A 170 0.10 -1.69 9.30
C GLN A 170 0.92 -0.99 10.39
N ALA A 171 2.25 -1.05 10.31
CA ALA A 171 3.12 -0.35 11.24
C ALA A 171 2.91 1.17 11.20
N LEU A 172 2.77 1.76 10.01
CA LEU A 172 2.47 3.19 9.88
C LEU A 172 1.06 3.54 10.40
N ALA A 173 0.08 2.67 10.18
CA ALA A 173 -1.29 2.86 10.65
C ALA A 173 -1.39 2.88 12.18
N LEU A 174 -0.61 2.03 12.85
CA LEU A 174 -0.61 1.89 14.30
C LEU A 174 0.40 2.81 15.02
N TYR A 175 1.27 3.50 14.27
CA TYR A 175 2.30 4.36 14.85
C TYR A 175 1.69 5.50 15.67
N ALA A 176 2.21 5.71 16.89
CA ALA A 176 1.80 6.77 17.82
C ALA A 176 0.30 6.79 18.17
N LEU A 177 -0.41 5.66 17.99
CA LEU A 177 -1.74 5.46 18.55
C LEU A 177 -1.63 4.85 19.96
N PRO A 178 -2.55 5.19 20.89
CA PRO A 178 -2.60 4.63 22.24
C PRO A 178 -2.93 3.14 22.26
#